data_AF-A0A2N4Z598-F1
#
_entry.id   AF-A0A2N4Z598-F1
#
_cell.length_a   1.000
_cell.length_b   1.000
_cell.length_c   1.000
_cell.angle_alpha   90.00
_cell.angle_beta   90.00
_cell.angle_gamma   90.00
#
_symmetry.space_group_name_H-M   'P 1'
#
loop_
_entity.id
_entity.type
_entity.pdbx_description
1 polymer ?
#
loop_
_entity_poly.entity_id
_entity_poly.type
_entity_poly.pdbx_seq_one_letter_code
_entity_poly.pdbx_strand_id
1 'polypeptide(L)'
;LTIAHMKKSKFSYIENECGVRINGCYESIVPVLPTPELATLLHISAKDPIIRMQTQAIDEHHQPIDYSILYTNMFEFQVKYYLPRQTASGLPASKTGQ
;
A
#
# COMPACT_ATOMS: atom_id res chain seq x y z
N LEU A 1 20.44 -0.91 -6.51
CA LEU A 1 19.48 -1.96 -6.09
C LEU A 1 19.88 -3.31 -6.68
N THR A 2 19.98 -4.37 -5.87
CA THR A 2 20.35 -5.73 -6.33
C THR A 2 19.37 -6.78 -5.82
N ILE A 3 19.41 -8.00 -6.35
CA ILE A 3 18.63 -9.14 -5.83
C ILE A 3 18.98 -9.41 -4.35
N ALA A 4 20.24 -9.24 -3.96
CA ALA A 4 20.66 -9.40 -2.56
C ALA A 4 19.94 -8.40 -1.64
N HIS A 5 19.72 -7.16 -2.10
CA HIS A 5 18.95 -6.17 -1.36
C HIS A 5 17.46 -6.57 -1.30
N MET A 6 16.89 -7.05 -2.41
CA MET A 6 15.50 -7.51 -2.47
C MET A 6 15.22 -8.74 -1.59
N LYS A 7 16.18 -9.65 -1.42
CA LYS A 7 16.08 -10.80 -0.50
C LYS A 7 16.03 -10.39 0.97
N LYS A 8 16.45 -9.16 1.29
CA LYS A 8 16.32 -8.57 2.63
C LYS A 8 15.13 -7.62 2.64
N SER A 9 15.36 -6.37 2.28
CA SER A 9 14.35 -5.33 2.22
C SER A 9 14.81 -4.23 1.27
N LYS A 10 14.00 -3.97 0.23
CA LYS A 10 14.22 -2.83 -0.68
C LYS A 10 14.23 -1.51 0.09
N PHE A 11 13.33 -1.36 1.07
CA PHE A 11 13.20 -0.15 1.85
C PHE A 11 14.41 0.08 2.76
N SER A 12 14.97 -0.98 3.35
CA SER A 12 16.19 -0.85 4.16
C SER A 12 17.39 -0.39 3.33
N TYR A 13 17.48 -0.78 2.05
CA TYR A 13 18.49 -0.24 1.13
C TYR A 13 18.28 1.26 0.88
N ILE A 14 17.03 1.67 0.61
CA ILE A 14 16.67 3.08 0.36
C ILE A 14 17.01 3.95 1.59
N GLU A 15 16.65 3.51 2.79
CA GLU A 15 16.88 4.30 4.00
C GLU A 15 18.34 4.30 4.46
N ASN A 16 18.97 3.12 4.54
CA ASN A 16 20.27 2.99 5.20
C ASN A 16 21.46 3.18 4.26
N GLU A 17 21.33 2.80 2.98
CA GLU A 17 22.42 2.89 2.02
C GLU A 17 22.30 4.13 1.13
N CYS A 18 21.07 4.52 0.74
CA CYS A 18 20.85 5.74 -0.05
C CYS A 18 20.62 7.00 0.82
N GLY A 19 20.36 6.84 2.12
CA GLY A 19 20.13 7.98 3.03
C GLY A 19 18.81 8.71 2.79
N VAL A 20 17.81 8.04 2.20
CA VAL A 20 16.51 8.64 1.89
C VAL A 20 15.48 8.21 2.92
N ARG A 21 14.85 9.18 3.60
CA ARG A 21 13.82 8.89 4.61
C ARG A 21 12.45 8.73 3.97
N ILE A 22 11.82 7.58 4.17
CA ILE A 22 10.50 7.26 3.64
C ILE A 22 9.44 7.89 4.55
N ASN A 23 8.58 8.74 3.99
CA ASN A 23 7.49 9.37 4.73
C ASN A 23 6.24 8.47 4.79
N GLY A 24 5.93 7.81 3.67
CA GLY A 24 4.77 6.94 3.55
C GLY A 24 4.56 6.51 2.11
N CYS A 25 3.39 5.96 1.81
CA CYS A 25 3.00 5.62 0.46
C CYS A 25 1.52 5.87 0.20
N TYR A 26 1.20 6.13 -1.07
CA TYR A 26 -0.17 6.06 -1.58
C TYR A 26 -0.42 4.66 -2.12
N GLU A 27 -1.55 4.07 -1.76
CA GLU A 27 -1.95 2.74 -2.20
C GLU A 27 -3.27 2.81 -2.97
N SER A 28 -3.32 2.16 -4.14
CA SER A 28 -4.55 1.96 -4.92
C SER A 28 -4.76 0.46 -5.11
N ILE A 29 -5.91 -0.03 -4.67
CA ILE A 29 -6.21 -1.46 -4.61
C ILE A 29 -7.42 -1.72 -5.51
N VAL A 30 -7.26 -2.61 -6.49
CA VAL A 30 -8.33 -2.99 -7.41
C VAL A 30 -8.42 -4.52 -7.55
N PRO A 31 -9.63 -5.10 -7.52
CA PRO A 31 -9.81 -6.51 -7.85
C PRO A 31 -9.71 -6.70 -9.37
N VAL A 32 -8.98 -7.72 -9.81
CA VAL A 32 -8.82 -8.05 -11.24
C VAL A 32 -8.83 -9.57 -11.43
N LEU A 33 -9.26 -10.05 -12.60
CA LEU A 33 -9.01 -11.46 -12.97
C LEU A 33 -7.55 -11.61 -13.43
N PRO A 34 -6.82 -12.64 -12.97
CA PRO A 34 -5.43 -12.85 -13.35
C PRO A 34 -5.32 -13.34 -14.81
N THR A 35 -4.18 -13.05 -15.44
CA THR A 35 -3.79 -13.76 -16.67
C THR A 35 -3.46 -15.23 -16.34
N PRO A 36 -3.46 -16.15 -17.32
CA PRO A 36 -3.09 -17.55 -17.06
C PRO A 36 -1.70 -17.73 -16.42
N GLU A 37 -0.75 -16.88 -16.80
CA GLU A 37 0.60 -16.86 -16.21
C GLU A 37 0.56 -16.45 -14.74
N LEU A 38 -0.11 -15.34 -14.41
CA LEU A 38 -0.27 -14.88 -13.02
C LEU A 38 -1.04 -15.90 -12.18
N ALA A 39 -2.09 -16.51 -12.73
CA ALA A 39 -2.85 -17.56 -12.05
C ALA A 39 -1.95 -18.74 -11.66
N THR A 40 -1.04 -19.13 -12.56
CA THR A 40 -0.06 -20.19 -12.31
C THR A 40 0.95 -19.80 -11.23
N LEU A 41 1.52 -18.59 -11.31
CA LEU A 41 2.51 -18.09 -10.34
C LEU A 41 1.92 -17.90 -8.93
N LEU A 42 0.63 -17.52 -8.86
CA LEU A 42 -0.08 -17.25 -7.61
C LEU A 42 -0.86 -18.48 -7.08
N HIS A 43 -0.73 -19.63 -7.76
CA HIS A 43 -1.43 -20.87 -7.42
C HIS A 43 -2.95 -20.69 -7.20
N ILE A 44 -3.60 -19.94 -8.10
CA ILE A 44 -5.02 -19.61 -8.05
C ILE A 44 -5.70 -19.91 -9.39
N SER A 45 -7.02 -20.13 -9.39
CA SER A 45 -7.80 -20.25 -10.62
C SER A 45 -7.77 -18.95 -11.43
N ALA A 46 -7.70 -19.05 -12.75
CA ALA A 46 -7.86 -17.89 -13.64
C ALA A 46 -9.27 -17.26 -13.60
N LYS A 47 -10.23 -17.94 -12.95
CA LYS A 47 -11.61 -17.47 -12.78
C LYS A 47 -11.83 -16.78 -11.42
N ASP A 48 -10.89 -16.92 -10.49
CA ASP A 48 -10.99 -16.28 -9.18
C ASP A 48 -10.26 -14.93 -9.23
N PRO A 49 -10.84 -13.85 -8.64
CA PRO A 49 -10.19 -12.56 -8.66
C PRO A 49 -8.93 -12.55 -7.79
N ILE A 50 -7.95 -11.77 -8.21
CA ILE A 50 -6.75 -11.42 -7.43
C ILE A 50 -6.79 -9.93 -7.10
N ILE A 51 -5.94 -9.50 -6.16
CA ILE A 51 -5.78 -8.09 -5.83
C ILE A 51 -4.59 -7.54 -6.61
N ARG A 52 -4.82 -6.48 -7.39
CA ARG A 52 -3.76 -5.63 -7.95
C ARG A 52 -3.63 -4.38 -7.08
N MET A 53 -2.49 -4.23 -6.44
CA MET A 53 -2.15 -3.11 -5.59
C MET A 53 -1.06 -2.27 -6.27
N GLN A 54 -1.32 -0.98 -6.44
CA GLN A 54 -0.32 -0.01 -6.89
C GLN A 54 0.13 0.80 -5.69
N THR A 55 1.43 0.86 -5.45
CA THR A 55 2.01 1.63 -4.35
C THR A 55 3.01 2.65 -4.88
N GLN A 56 2.88 3.88 -4.40
CA GLN A 56 3.84 4.96 -4.65
C GLN A 56 4.39 5.43 -3.32
N ALA A 57 5.62 5.04 -3.00
CA ALA A 57 6.31 5.55 -1.83
C ALA A 57 6.83 6.97 -2.10
N ILE A 58 6.83 7.79 -1.06
CA ILE A 58 7.30 9.18 -1.07
C ILE A 58 8.27 9.46 0.08
N ASP A 59 9.14 10.44 -0.10
CA ASP A 59 10.02 10.95 0.95
C ASP A 59 9.38 12.11 1.75
N GLU A 60 10.14 12.67 2.69
CA GLU A 60 9.71 13.81 3.52
C GLU A 60 9.48 15.11 2.73
N HIS A 61 9.96 15.18 1.49
CA HIS A 61 9.74 16.30 0.57
C HIS A 61 8.61 16.00 -0.43
N HIS A 62 7.83 14.97 -0.18
CA HIS A 62 6.76 14.48 -1.04
C HIS A 62 7.23 14.11 -2.46
N GLN A 63 8.51 13.78 -2.64
CA GLN A 63 9.05 13.30 -3.90
C GLN A 63 8.82 11.80 -4.04
N PRO A 64 8.45 11.31 -5.24
CA PRO A 64 8.29 9.89 -5.49
C PRO A 64 9.64 9.17 -5.44
N ILE A 65 9.75 8.13 -4.63
CA ILE A 65 10.99 7.34 -4.47
C ILE A 65 10.90 5.92 -5.04
N ASP A 66 9.69 5.36 -5.08
CA ASP A 66 9.44 4.03 -5.59
C ASP A 66 8.00 3.86 -6.06
N TYR A 67 7.83 3.25 -7.23
CA TYR A 67 6.53 2.85 -7.76
C TYR A 67 6.51 1.34 -7.98
N SER A 68 5.54 0.66 -7.38
CA SER A 68 5.40 -0.79 -7.48
C SER A 68 3.98 -1.19 -7.83
N ILE A 69 3.85 -2.26 -8.61
CA ILE A 69 2.57 -2.94 -8.87
C ILE A 69 2.71 -4.36 -8.34
N LEU A 70 1.87 -4.71 -7.36
CA LEU A 70 1.84 -6.02 -6.74
C LEU A 70 0.54 -6.73 -7.12
N TYR A 71 0.66 -8.00 -7.47
CA TYR A 71 -0.47 -8.90 -7.68
C TYR A 71 -0.44 -9.95 -6.57
N THR A 72 -1.56 -10.12 -5.86
CA THR A 72 -1.62 -11.03 -4.70
C THR A 72 -2.82 -11.96 -4.79
N ASN A 73 -2.60 -13.20 -4.34
CA ASN A 73 -3.67 -14.17 -4.15
C ASN A 73 -4.54 -13.72 -2.96
N MET A 74 -5.83 -13.47 -3.21
CA MET A 74 -6.75 -12.94 -2.20
C MET A 74 -7.03 -13.92 -1.04
N PHE A 75 -6.80 -15.22 -1.24
CA PHE A 75 -6.99 -16.23 -0.21
C PHE A 75 -5.83 -16.28 0.78
N GLU A 76 -4.62 -15.92 0.32
CA GLU A 76 -3.41 -15.90 1.14
C GLU A 76 -3.14 -14.53 1.75
N PHE A 77 -3.47 -13.45 1.03
CA PHE A 77 -3.23 -12.08 1.45
C PHE A 77 -4.52 -11.28 1.53
N GLN A 78 -4.95 -10.97 2.75
CA GLN A 78 -6.15 -10.18 3.03
C GLN A 78 -5.77 -8.80 3.57
N VAL A 79 -6.15 -7.76 2.84
CA VAL A 79 -5.98 -6.38 3.30
C VAL A 79 -7.15 -5.99 4.20
N LYS A 80 -6.86 -5.51 5.42
CA LYS A 80 -7.87 -5.11 6.42
C LYS A 80 -7.49 -3.75 6.99
N TYR A 81 -8.41 -2.79 6.91
CA TYR A 81 -8.26 -1.48 7.54
C TYR A 81 -9.37 -1.28 8.57
N TYR A 82 -9.00 -0.70 9.72
CA TYR A 82 -9.95 -0.12 10.65
C TYR A 82 -9.89 1.39 10.52
N LEU A 83 -10.95 1.98 9.98
CA LEU A 83 -11.07 3.42 9.81
C LEU A 83 -12.09 3.94 10.82
N PRO A 84 -11.66 4.48 11.98
CA PRO A 84 -12.58 5.03 12.95
C PRO A 84 -13.29 6.24 12.33
N ARG A 85 -14.61 6.33 12.55
CA ARG A 85 -15.35 7.52 12.17
C ARG A 85 -14.84 8.69 13.00
N GLN A 86 -14.28 9.71 12.36
CA GLN A 86 -14.05 10.99 13.03
C GLN A 86 -15.42 11.63 13.30
N THR A 87 -15.83 11.66 14.57
CA THR A 87 -16.94 12.52 15.00
C THR A 87 -16.43 13.94 15.02
N ALA A 88 -17.11 14.86 14.34
CA ALA A 88 -16.76 16.28 14.34
C ALA A 88 -16.87 16.88 15.76
N SER A 89 -15.80 16.79 16.55
CA SER A 89 -15.65 17.55 17.79
C SER A 89 -15.00 18.88 17.45
N GLY A 90 -15.78 19.87 17.04
CA GLY A 90 -15.23 21.16 16.63
C GLY A 90 -16.19 22.30 16.35
N LEU A 91 -17.47 22.23 16.72
CA LEU A 91 -18.31 23.43 16.81
C LEU A 91 -18.35 23.86 18.28
N PRO A 92 -17.84 25.05 18.65
CA PRO A 92 -18.06 25.56 20.00
C PRO A 92 -19.56 25.75 20.19
N ALA A 93 -20.11 25.14 21.25
CA ALA A 93 -21.46 25.42 21.69
C ALA A 93 -21.58 26.93 21.94
N SER A 94 -22.39 27.62 21.13
CA SER A 94 -22.76 29.00 21.39
C SER A 94 -23.38 29.05 22.78
N LYS A 95 -22.74 29.76 23.71
CA LYS A 95 -23.38 30.13 24.97
C LYS A 95 -24.51 31.08 24.64
N THR A 96 -25.75 30.60 24.74
CA THR A 96 -26.95 31.43 24.73
C THR A 96 -27.70 31.19 26.05
N GLY A 97 -27.95 32.27 26.80
CA GLY A 97 -28.89 32.28 27.92
C GLY A 97 -28.38 32.99 29.18
N GLN A 98 -28.31 34.32 29.13
CA GLN A 98 -28.76 35.17 30.24
C GLN A 98 -30.21 35.57 29.95
#